data_AF-A0A1X7VHH5-F1
#
_entry.id   AF-A0A1X7VHH5-F1
#
_cell.length_a   1.000
_cell.length_b   1.000
_cell.length_c   1.000
_cell.angle_alpha   90.00
_cell.angle_beta   90.00
_cell.angle_gamma   90.00
#
_symmetry.space_group_name_H-M   'P 1'
#
loop_
_entity.id
_entity.type
_entity.pdbx_description
1 polymer ?
#
loop_
_entity_poly.entity_id
_entity_poly.type
_entity_poly.pdbx_seq_one_letter_code
_entity_poly.pdbx_strand_id
1 'polypeptide(L)'
;MPPRGKVLSPPLKTYCNSGASLHPLIQQILVIGHSIGSQRSSLMLDIISMLASTCLVRRNNRQSDEDWPDAMVHMMDSSSDFPPRAHHHISRWYGVDQFILISPDEKSHAISSEAQSKLLLSSISLAVANTGCTLPIFIQIQKNWRHMFSGQCEGCGLRTCFEMIHLRHIPPHFSHLSGLLNLFQSKLNGVNVNPPDINIVARLT
;
A
#
# COMPACT_ATOMS: atom_id res chain seq x y z
N MET A 1 40.93 16.03 -17.86
CA MET A 1 40.00 15.89 -16.72
C MET A 1 38.57 16.07 -17.23
N PRO A 2 37.73 15.03 -17.27
CA PRO A 2 36.31 15.22 -17.56
C PRO A 2 35.54 15.60 -16.28
N PRO A 3 34.36 16.25 -16.40
CA PRO A 3 33.62 16.77 -15.26
C PRO A 3 32.99 15.63 -14.45
N ARG A 4 33.01 15.77 -13.11
CA ARG A 4 32.36 14.86 -12.16
C ARG A 4 30.84 14.93 -12.36
N GLY A 5 30.30 14.00 -13.14
CA GLY A 5 28.87 13.72 -13.21
C GLY A 5 28.35 13.34 -11.81
N LYS A 6 27.25 13.99 -11.39
CA LYS A 6 26.55 13.65 -10.16
C LYS A 6 26.04 12.21 -10.29
N VAL A 7 26.57 11.32 -9.46
CA VAL A 7 26.10 9.94 -9.32
C VAL A 7 24.67 10.00 -8.80
N LEU A 8 23.73 9.62 -9.67
CA LEU A 8 22.32 9.39 -9.34
C LEU A 8 22.27 8.34 -8.22
N SER A 9 21.38 8.57 -7.25
CA SER A 9 21.16 7.79 -6.03
C SER A 9 21.14 6.25 -6.22
N PRO A 10 21.55 5.47 -5.19
CA PRO A 10 21.68 4.01 -5.26
C PRO A 10 20.36 3.27 -5.52
N PRO A 11 20.42 1.98 -5.97
CA PRO A 11 19.30 1.30 -6.62
C PRO A 11 18.18 0.85 -5.66
N LEU A 12 16.98 0.84 -6.24
CA LEU A 12 15.67 0.54 -5.69
C LEU A 12 15.55 -0.91 -5.14
N LYS A 13 14.66 -1.18 -4.18
CA LYS A 13 14.34 -2.53 -3.66
C LYS A 13 12.82 -2.74 -3.58
N THR A 14 12.23 -3.85 -4.04
CA THR A 14 10.87 -4.32 -3.63
C THR A 14 10.96 -5.70 -3.03
N TYR A 15 9.96 -6.06 -2.23
CA TYR A 15 9.81 -7.35 -1.63
C TYR A 15 8.83 -8.21 -2.43
N CYS A 16 9.23 -9.44 -2.72
CA CYS A 16 8.33 -10.49 -3.21
C CYS A 16 8.72 -11.78 -2.50
N ASN A 17 7.71 -12.45 -1.97
CA ASN A 17 7.83 -13.60 -1.09
C ASN A 17 7.75 -14.88 -1.93
N SER A 18 8.89 -15.44 -2.31
CA SER A 18 9.01 -16.85 -2.72
C SER A 18 10.48 -17.15 -2.87
N GLY A 19 10.94 -18.28 -2.34
CA GLY A 19 12.33 -18.77 -2.48
C GLY A 19 12.75 -19.12 -3.92
N ALA A 20 12.09 -18.56 -4.92
CA ALA A 20 12.49 -18.61 -6.32
C ALA A 20 13.31 -17.36 -6.63
N SER A 21 14.43 -17.54 -7.35
CA SER A 21 15.24 -16.47 -7.91
C SER A 21 14.33 -15.37 -8.50
N LEU A 22 14.32 -14.21 -7.84
CA LEU A 22 13.57 -13.04 -8.27
C LEU A 22 14.12 -12.56 -9.60
N HIS A 23 13.30 -12.66 -10.65
CA HIS A 23 13.57 -11.94 -11.88
C HIS A 23 13.77 -10.45 -11.53
N PRO A 24 14.85 -9.79 -11.99
CA PRO A 24 15.29 -8.47 -11.51
C PRO A 24 14.31 -7.30 -11.76
N LEU A 25 13.13 -7.56 -12.35
CA LEU A 25 12.14 -6.54 -12.69
C LEU A 25 11.09 -6.26 -11.59
N ILE A 26 10.95 -7.10 -10.56
CA ILE A 26 9.81 -7.03 -9.62
C ILE A 26 10.17 -6.29 -8.32
N GLN A 27 11.38 -5.70 -8.22
CA GLN A 27 11.93 -5.12 -7.00
C GLN A 27 12.03 -3.54 -6.99
N GLN A 28 10.95 -2.74 -6.92
CA GLN A 28 11.00 -1.25 -6.82
C GLN A 28 10.17 -0.56 -5.67
N ILE A 29 10.81 -0.12 -4.59
CA ILE A 29 10.33 0.91 -3.64
C ILE A 29 10.65 2.27 -4.26
N LEU A 30 9.64 3.13 -4.42
CA LEU A 30 9.85 4.49 -4.94
C LEU A 30 10.17 5.45 -3.80
N VAL A 31 11.28 6.16 -3.95
CA VAL A 31 11.71 7.23 -3.06
C VAL A 31 11.39 8.59 -3.69
N ILE A 32 10.44 9.34 -3.13
CA ILE A 32 10.10 10.69 -3.63
C ILE A 32 10.96 11.75 -2.94
N GLY A 33 11.88 12.34 -3.71
CA GLY A 33 12.81 13.39 -3.26
C GLY A 33 12.33 14.83 -3.43
N HIS A 34 11.09 15.06 -3.89
CA HIS A 34 10.56 16.41 -4.11
C HIS A 34 9.74 16.91 -2.92
N SER A 35 9.83 18.21 -2.62
CA SER A 35 8.90 18.87 -1.71
C SER A 35 7.49 18.75 -2.31
N ILE A 36 6.58 18.08 -1.59
CA ILE A 36 5.19 17.78 -1.98
C ILE A 36 4.39 19.06 -2.37
N GLY A 37 4.97 20.26 -2.17
CA GLY A 37 4.43 21.55 -2.61
C GLY A 37 4.80 22.01 -4.03
N SER A 38 5.69 21.34 -4.77
CA SER A 38 6.11 21.80 -6.11
C SER A 38 5.32 21.10 -7.23
N GLN A 39 4.28 21.80 -7.75
CA GLN A 39 3.47 21.51 -8.94
C GLN A 39 2.87 20.09 -9.03
N ARG A 40 1.59 19.95 -8.67
CA ARG A 40 0.78 18.70 -8.75
C ARG A 40 0.90 17.92 -10.07
N SER A 41 1.13 18.62 -11.19
CA SER A 41 1.26 18.01 -12.52
C SER A 41 2.52 17.15 -12.66
N SER A 42 3.65 17.53 -12.06
CA SER A 42 4.90 16.75 -12.15
C SER A 42 4.77 15.43 -11.42
N LEU A 43 4.30 15.48 -10.17
CA LEU A 43 4.13 14.31 -9.31
C LEU A 43 3.17 13.28 -9.91
N MET A 44 2.06 13.73 -10.50
CA MET A 44 1.09 12.85 -11.15
C MET A 44 1.70 12.14 -12.36
N LEU A 45 2.45 12.88 -13.20
CA LEU A 45 3.13 12.29 -14.37
C LEU A 45 4.21 11.28 -13.97
N ASP A 46 4.95 11.56 -12.89
CA ASP A 46 5.96 10.64 -12.35
C ASP A 46 5.31 9.32 -11.88
N ILE A 47 4.20 9.41 -11.14
CA ILE A 47 3.45 8.25 -10.67
C ILE A 47 2.85 7.47 -11.86
N ILE A 48 2.26 8.16 -12.84
CA ILE A 48 1.71 7.52 -14.05
C ILE A 48 2.80 6.79 -14.82
N SER A 49 3.94 7.44 -15.07
CA SER A 49 5.07 6.84 -15.80
C SER A 49 5.61 5.58 -15.10
N MET A 50 5.75 5.64 -13.77
CA MET A 50 6.14 4.49 -12.95
C MET A 50 5.11 3.35 -13.04
N LEU A 51 3.82 3.65 -12.85
CA LEU A 51 2.78 2.63 -12.88
C LEU A 51 2.64 2.03 -14.28
N ALA A 52 2.74 2.83 -15.33
CA ALA A 52 2.73 2.36 -16.71
C ALA A 52 3.87 1.34 -16.93
N SER A 53 5.09 1.67 -16.49
CA SER A 53 6.25 0.77 -16.60
C SER A 53 6.07 -0.53 -15.80
N THR A 54 5.57 -0.43 -14.56
CA THR A 54 5.35 -1.58 -13.67
C THR A 54 4.21 -2.48 -14.18
N CYS A 55 3.14 -1.89 -14.71
CA CYS A 55 1.99 -2.61 -15.24
C CYS A 55 2.27 -3.25 -16.60
N LEU A 56 3.07 -2.61 -17.46
CA LEU A 56 3.46 -3.17 -18.76
C LEU A 56 4.24 -4.48 -18.58
N VAL A 57 5.16 -4.52 -17.61
CA VAL A 57 5.91 -5.74 -17.26
C VAL A 57 4.98 -6.85 -16.79
N ARG A 58 3.85 -6.52 -16.14
CA ARG A 58 2.92 -7.50 -15.56
C ARG A 58 1.83 -7.99 -16.52
N ARG A 59 1.36 -7.13 -17.43
CA ARG A 59 0.32 -7.48 -18.44
C ARG A 59 0.72 -8.66 -19.31
N ASN A 60 2.01 -8.89 -19.54
CA ASN A 60 2.47 -10.04 -20.32
C ASN A 60 2.21 -11.41 -19.66
N ASN A 61 1.70 -11.46 -18.43
CA ASN A 61 1.60 -12.71 -17.66
C ASN A 61 0.22 -12.99 -17.05
N ARG A 62 -0.83 -12.20 -17.36
CA ARG A 62 -2.20 -12.45 -16.86
C ARG A 62 -3.17 -12.72 -18.00
N GLN A 63 -3.93 -13.78 -17.85
CA GLN A 63 -5.00 -14.21 -18.75
C GLN A 63 -6.34 -13.88 -18.06
N SER A 64 -7.18 -13.08 -18.72
CA SER A 64 -8.54 -12.66 -18.33
C SER A 64 -8.68 -11.41 -17.43
N ASP A 65 -9.60 -10.51 -17.83
CA ASP A 65 -9.92 -9.22 -17.17
C ASP A 65 -11.04 -9.35 -16.11
N GLU A 66 -11.61 -10.56 -15.93
CA GLU A 66 -12.76 -10.85 -15.05
C GLU A 66 -12.36 -11.40 -13.67
N ASP A 67 -11.08 -11.69 -13.45
CA ASP A 67 -10.58 -12.26 -12.20
C ASP A 67 -10.29 -11.18 -11.16
N TRP A 68 -10.70 -11.43 -9.90
CA TRP A 68 -10.40 -10.56 -8.76
C TRP A 68 -8.89 -10.30 -8.67
N PRO A 69 -8.46 -9.07 -8.32
CA PRO A 69 -7.04 -8.79 -8.11
C PRO A 69 -6.41 -9.80 -7.14
N ASP A 70 -5.24 -10.36 -7.49
CA ASP A 70 -4.52 -11.35 -6.65
C ASP A 70 -4.41 -10.92 -5.18
N ALA A 71 -4.20 -9.62 -4.94
CA ALA A 71 -4.13 -9.08 -3.60
C ALA A 71 -5.43 -9.25 -2.80
N MET A 72 -6.59 -9.18 -3.45
CA MET A 72 -7.89 -9.42 -2.82
C MET A 72 -8.08 -10.89 -2.48
N VAL A 73 -7.64 -11.79 -3.36
CA VAL A 73 -7.64 -13.23 -3.08
C VAL A 73 -6.74 -13.54 -1.89
N HIS A 74 -5.53 -12.99 -1.85
CA HIS A 74 -4.60 -13.18 -0.73
C HIS A 74 -5.12 -12.60 0.59
N MET A 75 -5.81 -11.45 0.56
CA MET A 75 -6.44 -10.88 1.76
C MET A 75 -7.52 -11.78 2.37
N MET A 76 -8.15 -12.64 1.57
CA MET A 76 -9.21 -13.55 2.03
C MET A 76 -8.65 -14.94 2.43
N ASP A 77 -7.35 -15.18 2.23
CA ASP A 77 -6.71 -16.46 2.54
C ASP A 77 -6.31 -16.55 4.03
N SER A 78 -7.13 -17.26 4.80
CA SER A 78 -6.88 -17.50 6.23
C SER A 78 -5.65 -18.37 6.52
N SER A 79 -5.13 -19.11 5.53
CA SER A 79 -3.90 -19.90 5.71
C SER A 79 -2.66 -19.01 5.88
N SER A 80 -2.75 -17.78 5.39
CA SER A 80 -1.71 -16.77 5.46
C SER A 80 -1.85 -15.82 6.65
N ASP A 81 -2.83 -16.05 7.53
CA ASP A 81 -3.06 -15.22 8.72
C ASP A 81 -1.94 -15.37 9.75
N PHE A 82 -1.53 -14.24 10.33
CA PHE A 82 -0.50 -14.16 11.38
C PHE A 82 0.85 -14.81 11.01
N PRO A 83 1.49 -14.39 9.90
CA PRO A 83 2.73 -15.00 9.44
C PRO A 83 3.83 -14.81 10.51
N PRO A 84 4.53 -15.89 10.93
CA PRO A 84 5.56 -15.80 11.97
C PRO A 84 6.73 -14.90 11.56
N ARG A 85 7.04 -14.84 10.27
CA ARG A 85 8.01 -13.93 9.66
C ARG A 85 7.41 -13.31 8.40
N ALA A 86 7.05 -12.04 8.49
CA ALA A 86 6.67 -11.27 7.32
C ALA A 86 7.90 -10.53 6.78
N HIS A 87 8.02 -10.47 5.45
CA HIS A 87 9.10 -9.73 4.78
C HIS A 87 8.97 -8.22 4.96
N HIS A 88 7.75 -7.73 5.16
CA HIS A 88 7.45 -6.31 5.38
C HIS A 88 6.22 -6.15 6.28
N HIS A 89 6.13 -5.01 6.98
CA HIS A 89 5.01 -4.69 7.88
C HIS A 89 3.65 -4.68 7.16
N ILE A 90 3.62 -4.18 5.92
CA ILE A 90 2.42 -4.15 5.07
C ILE A 90 1.85 -5.56 4.89
N SER A 91 2.69 -6.55 4.56
CA SER A 91 2.24 -7.93 4.39
C SER A 91 1.67 -8.51 5.68
N ARG A 92 2.30 -8.21 6.82
CA ARG A 92 1.81 -8.67 8.13
C ARG A 92 0.46 -8.06 8.52
N TRP A 93 0.24 -6.79 8.22
CA TRP A 93 -0.95 -6.08 8.70
C TRP A 93 -2.14 -6.10 7.75
N TYR A 94 -1.89 -6.24 6.45
CA TYR A 94 -2.92 -6.21 5.42
C TYR A 94 -3.07 -7.52 4.66
N GLY A 95 -2.27 -8.55 4.93
CA GLY A 95 -2.40 -9.85 4.24
C GLY A 95 -2.09 -9.79 2.74
N VAL A 96 -1.21 -8.86 2.32
CA VAL A 96 -0.82 -8.69 0.91
C VAL A 96 0.65 -9.04 0.69
N ASP A 97 0.92 -9.90 -0.29
CA ASP A 97 2.28 -10.34 -0.60
C ASP A 97 3.01 -9.49 -1.64
N GLN A 98 2.25 -8.81 -2.48
CA GLN A 98 2.77 -8.03 -3.60
C GLN A 98 2.12 -6.66 -3.58
N PHE A 99 2.95 -5.62 -3.49
CA PHE A 99 2.50 -4.25 -3.41
C PHE A 99 3.58 -3.29 -3.88
N ILE A 100 3.15 -2.07 -4.22
CA ILE A 100 4.01 -0.93 -4.49
C ILE A 100 4.04 -0.06 -3.23
N LEU A 101 5.24 0.33 -2.78
CA LEU A 101 5.39 1.26 -1.67
C LEU A 101 6.11 2.51 -2.15
N ILE A 102 5.46 3.65 -1.93
CA ILE A 102 5.97 4.99 -2.15
C ILE A 102 6.37 5.56 -0.80
N SER A 103 7.67 5.80 -0.62
CA SER A 103 8.24 6.33 0.61
C SER A 103 8.91 7.68 0.36
N PRO A 104 8.84 8.62 1.32
CA PRO A 104 9.67 9.82 1.23
C PRO A 104 11.15 9.45 1.35
N ASP A 105 12.01 10.17 0.61
CA ASP A 105 13.46 10.07 0.77
C ASP A 105 13.90 10.45 2.19
N GLU A 106 15.05 9.95 2.62
CA GLU A 106 15.66 10.35 3.89
C GLU A 106 15.88 11.87 3.98
N LYS A 107 16.13 12.50 2.83
CA LYS A 107 16.31 13.95 2.67
C LYS A 107 14.99 14.71 2.49
N SER A 108 13.90 14.00 2.24
CA SER A 108 12.58 14.57 1.98
C SER A 108 11.79 14.74 3.27
N HIS A 109 10.84 15.68 3.26
CA HIS A 109 9.94 15.86 4.40
C HIS A 109 8.93 14.70 4.45
N ALA A 110 8.74 14.16 5.65
CA ALA A 110 7.74 13.14 5.91
C ALA A 110 6.33 13.62 5.54
N ILE A 111 5.51 12.72 4.99
CA ILE A 111 4.08 12.96 4.72
C ILE A 111 3.33 12.92 6.06
N SER A 112 3.27 14.06 6.76
CA SER A 112 2.77 14.11 8.14
C SER A 112 1.32 14.56 8.25
N SER A 113 0.80 15.29 7.25
CA SER A 113 -0.57 15.79 7.25
C SER A 113 -1.51 14.92 6.43
N GLU A 114 -2.76 14.86 6.86
CA GLU A 114 -3.84 14.16 6.16
C GLU A 114 -4.10 14.74 4.77
N ALA A 115 -3.95 16.07 4.61
CA ALA A 115 -4.09 16.71 3.31
C ALA A 115 -3.04 16.21 2.31
N GLN A 116 -1.77 16.07 2.73
CA GLN A 116 -0.71 15.58 1.85
C GLN A 116 -0.94 14.12 1.46
N SER A 117 -1.31 13.25 2.41
CA SER A 117 -1.59 11.85 2.11
C SER A 117 -2.77 11.69 1.16
N LYS A 118 -3.87 12.42 1.38
CA LYS A 118 -5.06 12.39 0.50
C LYS A 118 -4.76 12.90 -0.92
N LEU A 119 -3.92 13.93 -1.06
CA LEU A 119 -3.51 14.42 -2.38
C LEU A 119 -2.68 13.40 -3.15
N LEU A 120 -1.77 12.69 -2.47
CA LEU A 120 -1.01 11.60 -3.07
C LEU A 120 -1.92 10.44 -3.48
N LEU A 121 -2.81 9.99 -2.60
CA LEU A 121 -3.77 8.92 -2.91
C LEU A 121 -4.70 9.28 -4.07
N SER A 122 -5.14 10.54 -4.16
CA SER A 122 -5.91 11.03 -5.31
C SER A 122 -5.11 10.95 -6.61
N SER A 123 -3.82 11.31 -6.58
CA SER A 123 -2.94 11.20 -7.74
C SER A 123 -2.72 9.74 -8.13
N ILE A 124 -2.60 8.84 -7.15
CA ILE A 124 -2.50 7.39 -7.35
C ILE A 124 -3.78 6.85 -7.99
N SER A 125 -4.98 7.23 -7.52
CA SER A 125 -6.25 6.82 -8.17
C SER A 125 -6.30 7.20 -9.64
N LEU A 126 -5.90 8.43 -9.98
CA LEU A 126 -5.86 8.85 -11.39
C LEU A 126 -4.85 8.02 -12.19
N ALA A 127 -3.70 7.73 -11.61
CA ALA A 127 -2.69 6.93 -12.28
C ALA A 127 -3.12 5.46 -12.44
N VAL A 128 -3.80 4.89 -11.45
CA VAL A 128 -4.40 3.55 -11.51
C VAL A 128 -5.47 3.49 -12.59
N ALA A 129 -6.39 4.45 -12.64
CA ALA A 129 -7.43 4.53 -13.66
C ALA A 129 -6.86 4.62 -15.08
N ASN A 130 -5.75 5.32 -15.28
CA ASN A 130 -5.08 5.43 -16.58
C ASN A 130 -4.25 4.20 -16.96
N THR A 131 -3.76 3.43 -15.98
CA THR A 131 -2.83 2.32 -16.24
C THR A 131 -3.49 0.94 -16.14
N GLY A 132 -4.60 0.82 -15.42
CA GLY A 132 -5.22 -0.45 -15.04
C GLY A 132 -4.40 -1.23 -14.00
N CYS A 133 -3.63 -0.53 -13.15
CA CYS A 133 -2.82 -1.19 -12.12
C CYS A 133 -3.70 -1.85 -11.06
N THR A 134 -3.62 -3.17 -10.93
CA THR A 134 -4.38 -3.91 -9.90
C THR A 134 -3.55 -4.25 -8.66
N LEU A 135 -2.28 -3.83 -8.60
CA LEU A 135 -1.47 -4.01 -7.39
C LEU A 135 -1.93 -3.03 -6.30
N PRO A 136 -1.94 -3.45 -5.02
CA PRO A 136 -2.00 -2.51 -3.91
C PRO A 136 -0.85 -1.51 -3.97
N ILE A 137 -1.19 -0.23 -3.84
CA ILE A 137 -0.22 0.87 -3.80
C ILE A 137 -0.35 1.55 -2.44
N PHE A 138 0.77 1.65 -1.73
CA PHE A 138 0.88 2.26 -0.42
C PHE A 138 1.77 3.50 -0.49
N ILE A 139 1.44 4.48 0.34
CA ILE A 139 2.29 5.60 0.72
C ILE A 139 2.73 5.44 2.18
N GLN A 140 4.00 5.68 2.46
CA GLN A 140 4.49 5.78 3.82
C GLN A 140 4.15 7.16 4.39
N ILE A 141 3.29 7.17 5.41
CA ILE A 141 2.89 8.37 6.12
C ILE A 141 3.65 8.47 7.44
N GLN A 142 3.65 9.66 8.04
CA GLN A 142 4.45 9.96 9.24
C GLN A 142 5.95 9.71 9.01
N LYS A 143 6.73 9.66 10.09
CA LYS A 143 8.15 9.34 10.05
C LYS A 143 8.37 7.88 9.67
N ASN A 144 9.43 7.61 8.93
CA ASN A 144 9.73 6.29 8.38
C ASN A 144 9.76 5.16 9.43
N TRP A 145 10.38 5.42 10.59
CA TRP A 145 10.49 4.48 11.71
C TRP A 145 9.15 4.13 12.37
N ARG A 146 8.07 4.89 12.13
CA ARG A 146 6.75 4.58 12.67
C ARG A 146 6.02 3.49 11.90
N HIS A 147 6.53 3.14 10.70
CA HIS A 147 5.92 2.15 9.83
C HIS A 147 4.42 2.42 9.62
N MET A 148 4.02 3.66 9.36
CA MET A 148 2.62 3.98 9.09
C MET A 148 2.40 4.02 7.58
N PHE A 149 1.36 3.33 7.10
CA PHE A 149 1.06 3.25 5.68
C PHE A 149 -0.41 3.57 5.42
N SER A 150 -0.68 4.15 4.27
CA SER A 150 -2.04 4.27 3.73
C SER A 150 -1.99 3.91 2.25
N GLY A 151 -3.02 3.27 1.72
CA GLY A 151 -2.96 2.76 0.37
C GLY A 151 -4.31 2.47 -0.23
N GLN A 152 -4.27 1.99 -1.46
CA GLN A 152 -5.46 1.58 -2.20
C GLN A 152 -5.12 0.47 -3.21
N CYS A 153 -6.13 -0.33 -3.54
CA CYS A 153 -6.13 -1.30 -4.62
C CYS A 153 -7.44 -1.14 -5.39
N GLU A 154 -7.39 -1.15 -6.72
CA GLU A 154 -8.57 -1.06 -7.58
C GLU A 154 -8.55 -2.20 -8.59
N GLY A 155 -9.72 -2.79 -8.86
CA GLY A 155 -9.91 -3.85 -9.85
C GLY A 155 -11.29 -4.48 -9.76
N CYS A 156 -11.78 -5.07 -10.86
CA CYS A 156 -13.13 -5.66 -10.94
C CYS A 156 -14.27 -4.71 -10.49
N GLY A 157 -14.13 -3.40 -10.73
CA GLY A 157 -15.12 -2.41 -10.28
C GLY A 157 -15.13 -2.13 -8.77
N LEU A 158 -14.22 -2.75 -8.01
CA LEU A 158 -14.06 -2.55 -6.58
C LEU A 158 -12.82 -1.72 -6.26
N ARG A 159 -12.92 -0.96 -5.16
CA ARG A 159 -11.80 -0.24 -4.57
C ARG A 159 -11.65 -0.65 -3.11
N THR A 160 -10.49 -1.17 -2.77
CA THR A 160 -10.09 -1.42 -1.38
C THR A 160 -9.21 -0.28 -0.91
N CYS A 161 -9.57 0.32 0.23
CA CYS A 161 -8.77 1.34 0.90
C CYS A 161 -8.05 0.73 2.10
N PHE A 162 -6.75 0.99 2.21
CA PHE A 162 -5.92 0.57 3.32
C PHE A 162 -5.62 1.78 4.21
N GLU A 163 -6.19 1.80 5.40
CA GLU A 163 -6.06 2.92 6.33
C GLU A 163 -5.44 2.48 7.65
N MET A 164 -4.63 3.35 8.24
CA MET A 164 -4.13 3.23 9.61
C MET A 164 -4.54 4.43 10.42
N ILE A 165 -5.00 4.18 11.63
CA ILE A 165 -5.35 5.21 12.59
C ILE A 165 -4.28 5.23 13.67
N HIS A 166 -3.69 6.40 13.91
CA HIS A 166 -2.74 6.61 15.01
C HIS A 166 -3.41 7.44 16.09
N LEU A 167 -3.62 6.83 17.26
CA LEU A 167 -4.12 7.51 18.45
C LEU A 167 -2.95 7.83 19.38
N ARG A 168 -2.83 9.09 19.80
CA ARG A 168 -1.82 9.49 20.81
C ARG A 168 -2.12 8.88 22.18
N HIS A 169 -3.41 8.79 22.51
CA HIS A 169 -3.93 8.15 23.71
C HIS A 169 -5.05 7.22 23.30
N ILE A 170 -5.03 5.99 23.82
CA ILE A 170 -6.09 5.02 23.61
C ILE A 170 -7.24 5.38 24.57
N PRO A 171 -8.43 5.73 24.07
CA PRO A 171 -9.60 5.94 24.93
C PRO A 171 -9.86 4.70 25.80
N PRO A 172 -10.30 4.87 27.07
CA PRO A 172 -10.56 3.74 27.98
C PRO A 172 -11.53 2.71 27.40
N HIS A 173 -12.49 3.15 26.59
CA HIS A 173 -13.45 2.24 25.95
C HIS A 173 -12.84 1.36 24.86
N PHE A 174 -11.61 1.61 24.41
CA PHE A 174 -10.88 0.78 23.44
C PHE A 174 -9.72 -0.01 24.07
N SER A 175 -9.57 0.00 25.40
CA SER A 175 -8.52 -0.78 26.08
C SER A 175 -8.88 -2.25 26.30
N HIS A 176 -10.12 -2.65 26.00
CA HIS A 176 -10.62 -4.00 26.19
C HIS A 176 -11.15 -4.58 24.86
N LEU A 177 -11.10 -5.90 24.72
CA LEU A 177 -11.55 -6.62 23.53
C LEU A 177 -13.00 -6.28 23.15
N SER A 178 -13.89 -6.20 24.14
CA SER A 178 -15.30 -5.81 23.93
C SER A 178 -15.44 -4.45 23.25
N GLY A 179 -14.61 -3.48 23.66
CA GLY A 179 -14.54 -2.15 23.06
C GLY A 179 -14.10 -2.16 21.60
N LEU A 180 -13.07 -2.95 21.30
CA LEU A 180 -12.57 -3.14 19.94
C LEU A 180 -13.58 -3.86 19.05
N LEU A 181 -14.29 -4.88 19.58
CA LEU A 181 -15.36 -5.57 18.86
C LEU A 181 -16.54 -4.64 18.55
N ASN A 182 -16.94 -3.78 19.51
CA ASN A 182 -17.97 -2.78 19.27
C ASN A 182 -17.55 -1.77 18.18
N LEU A 183 -16.29 -1.31 18.20
CA LEU A 183 -15.75 -0.44 17.16
C LEU A 183 -15.77 -1.14 15.78
N PHE A 184 -15.35 -2.40 15.73
CA PHE A 184 -15.40 -3.21 14.51
C PHE A 184 -16.84 -3.35 13.98
N GLN A 185 -17.78 -3.74 14.83
CA GLN A 185 -19.20 -3.85 14.46
C GLN A 185 -19.77 -2.51 13.98
N SER A 186 -19.41 -1.38 14.59
CA SER A 186 -19.86 -0.06 14.13
C SER A 186 -19.40 0.27 12.71
N LYS A 187 -18.22 -0.24 12.30
CA LYS A 187 -17.72 -0.08 10.92
C LYS A 187 -18.44 -0.99 9.94
N LEU A 188 -18.95 -2.15 10.39
CA LEU A 188 -19.76 -3.05 9.58
C LEU A 188 -21.21 -2.57 9.43
N ASN A 189 -21.81 -2.03 10.49
CA ASN A 189 -23.22 -1.61 10.51
C ASN A 189 -23.51 -0.39 9.62
N GLY A 190 -22.48 0.31 9.13
CA GLY A 190 -22.63 1.33 8.10
C GLY A 190 -22.83 0.77 6.69
N VAL A 191 -22.68 -0.54 6.50
CA VAL A 191 -22.85 -1.22 5.23
C VAL A 191 -24.25 -1.83 5.18
N ASN A 192 -25.09 -1.38 4.26
CA ASN A 192 -26.49 -1.83 4.11
C ASN A 192 -26.59 -3.20 3.41
N VAL A 193 -25.71 -4.13 3.78
CA VAL A 193 -25.73 -5.54 3.38
C VAL A 193 -25.58 -6.38 4.62
N ASN A 194 -26.38 -7.45 4.73
CA ASN A 194 -26.13 -8.48 5.73
C ASN A 194 -24.72 -9.01 5.47
N PRO A 195 -23.77 -8.82 6.40
CA PRO A 195 -22.43 -9.33 6.19
C PRO A 195 -22.52 -10.87 6.08
N PRO A 196 -21.70 -11.51 5.22
CA PRO A 196 -21.56 -12.95 5.25
C PRO A 196 -21.08 -13.41 6.64
N ASP A 197 -21.16 -14.71 6.94
CA ASP A 197 -20.63 -15.23 8.21
C ASP A 197 -19.13 -14.92 8.31
N ILE A 198 -18.76 -14.00 9.20
CA ILE A 198 -17.37 -13.58 9.43
C ILE A 198 -16.81 -14.37 10.61
N ASN A 199 -15.75 -15.14 10.36
CA ASN A 199 -14.90 -15.67 11.42
C ASN A 199 -13.87 -14.62 11.83
N ILE A 200 -13.93 -14.17 13.09
CA ILE A 200 -12.95 -13.24 13.66
C ILE A 200 -11.91 -14.05 14.44
N VAL A 201 -10.66 -14.00 14.00
CA VAL A 201 -9.52 -14.57 14.73
C VAL A 201 -8.67 -13.41 15.25
N ALA A 202 -8.33 -13.45 16.54
CA ALA A 202 -7.43 -12.49 17.16
C ALA A 202 -6.27 -13.22 17.84
N ARG A 203 -5.04 -12.78 17.56
CA ARG A 203 -3.83 -13.25 18.25
C ARG A 203 -3.24 -12.12 19.09
N LEU A 204 -3.17 -12.35 20.39
CA LEU A 204 -2.48 -11.47 21.33
C LEU A 204 -1.02 -11.91 21.39
N THR A 205 -0.08 -10.98 21.15
CA THR A 205 1.37 -11.20 21.18
C THR A 205 2.03 -10.32 22.21
#